data_AF-A0A8H6CT14-F1
#
_entry.id   AF-A0A8H6CT14-F1
#
_cell.length_a   1.000
_cell.length_b   1.000
_cell.length_c   1.000
_cell.angle_alpha   90.00
_cell.angle_beta   90.00
_cell.angle_gamma   90.00
#
_symmetry.space_group_name_H-M   'P 1'
#
loop_
_entity.id
_entity.type
_entity.pdbx_description
1 polymer ?
#
loop_
_entity_poly.entity_id
_entity_poly.type
_entity_poly.pdbx_seq_one_letter_code
_entity_poly.pdbx_strand_id
1 'polypeptide(L)'
;MGEYPAYDRPVQADLLFRSSYDHSLLSRTCGGSDKSQLEERKLRVSTDPAIHYGGIATGNSVTKDAACRGEAARELGVICFEMEATGLSMDNMPCLVVRGISDYSDSHKDKEWPRYASAAAAAYATDIEDLQELSDWRPLETKSSGKETSAQYQTKPTPNAAASSLHVEHDVRRSRYKVGIICALPKELMAVRALFDETHPGLKKSKDDTNTYALGKMGLHHVVTTCLAEAVVAVYMKRSFKIRFCLLAGIGGVVPSARHDIRLGDVGVGKYIVQHDVVRTDDWQEYTAATAASFAKLLLGVVGKQDGDDVILDGNYGPPPGLKRRLEETQQVITPKLELNMS
;
A
#
# COMPACT_ATOMS: atom_id res chain seq x y z
N MET A 1 -24.47 9.28 -17.91
CA MET A 1 -24.27 7.95 -17.32
C MET A 1 -22.97 7.43 -17.88
N GLY A 2 -21.89 7.46 -17.10
CA GLY A 2 -20.60 6.96 -17.55
C GLY A 2 -20.49 5.50 -17.15
N GLU A 3 -20.48 4.60 -18.13
CA GLU A 3 -19.96 3.25 -17.98
C GLU A 3 -18.48 3.38 -17.62
N TYR A 4 -18.17 3.30 -16.32
CA TYR A 4 -16.79 3.06 -15.93
C TYR A 4 -16.58 1.56 -16.06
N PRO A 5 -15.65 1.08 -16.91
CA PRO A 5 -15.26 -0.32 -16.84
C PRO A 5 -14.83 -0.58 -15.41
N ALA A 6 -15.24 -1.74 -14.92
CA ALA A 6 -14.96 -2.14 -13.56
C ALA A 6 -13.46 -2.45 -13.38
N TYR A 7 -13.05 -3.20 -12.37
CA TYR A 7 -11.62 -3.36 -12.02
C TYR A 7 -10.80 -4.14 -13.08
N ASP A 8 -11.39 -4.38 -14.24
CA ASP A 8 -10.81 -4.93 -15.45
C ASP A 8 -9.72 -4.03 -16.03
N ARG A 9 -8.85 -4.66 -16.82
CA ARG A 9 -7.79 -3.95 -17.53
C ARG A 9 -8.43 -2.96 -18.52
N PRO A 10 -8.05 -1.67 -18.50
CA PRO A 10 -8.57 -0.70 -19.45
C PRO A 10 -8.27 -1.08 -20.91
N VAL A 11 -9.19 -0.71 -21.81
CA VAL A 11 -8.96 -0.76 -23.26
C VAL A 11 -8.00 0.35 -23.68
N GLN A 12 -7.99 1.47 -22.95
CA GLN A 12 -7.05 2.56 -23.12
C GLN A 12 -5.61 2.03 -23.06
N ALA A 13 -4.82 2.37 -24.08
CA ALA A 13 -3.43 1.99 -24.15
C ALA A 13 -2.61 2.65 -23.02
N ASP A 14 -1.55 1.96 -22.64
CA ASP A 14 -0.50 2.52 -21.80
C ASP A 14 0.33 3.54 -22.62
N LEU A 15 0.15 4.83 -22.34
CA LEU A 15 0.76 5.93 -23.10
C LEU A 15 1.71 6.74 -22.22
N LEU A 16 3.01 6.63 -22.47
CA LEU A 16 4.03 7.48 -21.86
C LEU A 16 4.40 8.60 -22.83
N PHE A 17 4.23 9.85 -22.39
CA PHE A 17 4.68 11.03 -23.13
C PHE A 17 6.05 11.48 -22.64
N ARG A 18 6.79 12.17 -23.52
CA ARG A 18 8.06 12.81 -23.16
C ARG A 18 7.88 13.76 -21.98
N SER A 19 8.81 13.70 -21.03
CA SER A 19 8.77 14.54 -19.81
C SER A 19 8.75 16.05 -20.08
N SER A 20 9.25 16.49 -21.24
CA SER A 20 9.26 17.90 -21.65
C SER A 20 7.96 18.39 -22.29
N TYR A 21 6.97 17.50 -22.49
CA TYR A 21 5.74 17.85 -23.18
C TYR A 21 4.63 18.31 -22.20
N ASP A 22 4.20 19.57 -22.32
CA ASP A 22 3.15 20.16 -21.48
C ASP A 22 1.78 20.18 -22.20
N HIS A 23 0.79 19.49 -21.64
CA HIS A 23 -0.59 19.44 -22.16
C HIS A 23 -1.48 20.60 -21.69
N SER A 24 -1.00 21.45 -20.77
CA SER A 24 -1.80 22.51 -20.13
C SER A 24 -2.42 23.50 -21.12
N LEU A 25 -1.90 23.55 -22.35
CA LEU A 25 -2.33 24.48 -23.40
C LEU A 25 -3.43 23.95 -24.33
N LEU A 26 -3.74 22.64 -24.39
CA LEU A 26 -4.53 22.11 -25.52
C LEU A 26 -5.73 21.18 -25.24
N SER A 27 -5.91 20.54 -24.07
CA SER A 27 -7.15 19.76 -23.78
C SER A 27 -7.15 19.12 -22.39
N ARG A 28 -8.31 19.07 -21.72
CA ARG A 28 -8.53 18.36 -20.43
C ARG A 28 -8.70 16.83 -20.58
N THR A 29 -8.46 16.29 -21.78
CA THR A 29 -8.63 14.87 -22.11
C THR A 29 -7.51 14.38 -23.04
N CYS A 30 -6.86 13.26 -22.67
CA CYS A 30 -5.71 12.68 -23.36
C CYS A 30 -6.00 12.14 -24.78
N GLY A 31 -7.27 12.07 -25.20
CA GLY A 31 -7.66 11.55 -26.52
C GLY A 31 -7.27 12.44 -27.71
N GLY A 32 -6.97 13.73 -27.47
CA GLY A 32 -6.54 14.71 -28.48
C GLY A 32 -5.05 15.05 -28.46
N SER A 33 -4.25 14.29 -27.71
CA SER A 33 -2.83 14.51 -27.48
C SER A 33 -1.97 14.22 -28.72
N ASP A 34 -0.92 15.01 -28.94
CA ASP A 34 0.03 14.79 -30.05
C ASP A 34 0.82 13.48 -29.85
N LYS A 35 0.46 12.45 -30.62
CA LYS A 35 1.08 11.13 -30.56
C LYS A 35 2.55 11.12 -30.97
N SER A 36 3.07 12.17 -31.62
CA SER A 36 4.50 12.29 -31.93
C SER A 36 5.38 12.44 -30.68
N GLN A 37 4.76 12.79 -29.56
CA GLN A 37 5.42 13.03 -28.28
C GLN A 37 5.42 11.79 -27.37
N LEU A 38 4.93 10.66 -27.88
CA LEU A 38 5.00 9.38 -27.17
C LEU A 38 6.43 8.87 -27.14
N GLU A 39 6.83 8.31 -26.00
CA GLU A 39 8.10 7.60 -25.89
C GLU A 39 8.00 6.21 -26.52
N GLU A 40 8.98 5.87 -27.34
CA GLU A 40 9.10 4.54 -27.92
C GLU A 40 9.61 3.56 -26.86
N ARG A 41 8.84 2.51 -26.58
CA ARG A 41 9.16 1.50 -25.58
C ARG A 41 9.15 0.10 -26.20
N LYS A 42 10.00 -0.78 -25.69
CA LYS A 42 10.05 -2.19 -26.13
C LYS A 42 8.69 -2.87 -25.90
N LEU A 43 8.28 -3.75 -26.80
CA LEU A 43 7.08 -4.55 -26.58
C LEU A 43 7.29 -5.52 -25.41
N ARG A 44 6.28 -5.65 -24.54
CA ARG A 44 6.28 -6.67 -23.50
C ARG A 44 5.76 -7.99 -24.07
N VAL A 45 6.27 -9.09 -23.53
CA VAL A 45 5.83 -10.45 -23.87
C VAL A 45 4.45 -10.76 -23.28
N SER A 46 4.11 -10.15 -22.14
CA SER A 46 2.81 -10.30 -21.48
C SER A 46 2.24 -8.93 -21.06
N THR A 47 0.92 -8.88 -20.94
CA THR A 47 0.18 -7.78 -20.32
C THR A 47 0.03 -7.92 -18.81
N ASP A 48 0.44 -9.06 -18.24
CA ASP A 48 0.40 -9.28 -16.79
C ASP A 48 1.19 -8.17 -16.05
N PRO A 49 0.75 -7.72 -14.86
CA PRO A 49 1.48 -6.72 -14.08
C PRO A 49 2.92 -7.15 -13.78
N ALA A 50 3.88 -6.27 -14.06
CA ALA A 50 5.25 -6.45 -13.58
C ALA A 50 5.38 -5.90 -12.15
N ILE A 51 6.21 -6.54 -11.33
CA ILE A 51 6.52 -6.07 -9.97
C ILE A 51 7.86 -5.36 -9.96
N HIS A 52 7.87 -4.15 -9.39
CA HIS A 52 9.07 -3.32 -9.28
C HIS A 52 9.32 -3.00 -7.82
N TYR A 53 10.55 -3.24 -7.36
CA TYR A 53 10.92 -2.99 -5.98
C TYR A 53 11.92 -1.83 -5.89
N GLY A 54 11.58 -0.80 -5.13
CA GLY A 54 12.41 0.40 -5.02
C GLY A 54 11.96 1.33 -3.89
N GLY A 55 12.59 2.50 -3.78
CA GLY A 55 12.16 3.51 -2.82
C GLY A 55 10.77 4.05 -3.19
N ILE A 56 9.96 4.38 -2.20
CA ILE A 56 8.67 5.05 -2.41
C ILE A 56 8.72 6.39 -1.69
N ALA A 57 8.52 7.47 -2.45
CA ALA A 57 8.41 8.80 -1.88
C ALA A 57 6.97 9.05 -1.39
N THR A 58 6.80 9.49 -0.15
CA THR A 58 5.53 9.95 0.42
C THR A 58 5.52 11.47 0.57
N GLY A 59 4.37 12.09 0.34
CA GLY A 59 4.18 13.50 0.65
C GLY A 59 2.77 14.00 0.28
N ASN A 60 2.32 15.06 0.94
CA ASN A 60 0.99 15.64 0.72
C ASN A 60 0.93 16.55 -0.52
N SER A 61 2.07 16.82 -1.15
CA SER A 61 2.15 17.69 -2.32
C SER A 61 2.12 16.88 -3.61
N VAL A 62 1.11 17.14 -4.46
CA VAL A 62 1.15 16.69 -5.86
C VAL A 62 2.26 17.49 -6.55
N THR A 63 3.48 16.97 -6.64
CA THR A 63 4.45 17.54 -7.58
C THR A 63 3.85 17.31 -8.96
N LYS A 64 3.53 18.36 -9.73
CA LYS A 64 2.85 18.29 -11.05
C LYS A 64 3.78 18.52 -12.24
N ASP A 65 5.04 18.82 -11.97
CA ASP A 65 6.08 18.98 -12.99
C ASP A 65 6.88 17.68 -13.16
N ALA A 66 6.92 17.14 -14.38
CA ALA A 66 7.61 15.89 -14.69
C ALA A 66 9.13 16.03 -14.55
N ALA A 67 9.70 17.20 -14.84
CA ALA A 67 11.15 17.43 -14.71
C ALA A 67 11.61 17.45 -13.24
N CYS A 68 10.93 18.23 -12.40
CA CYS A 68 11.19 18.26 -10.96
C CYS A 68 11.00 16.87 -10.30
N ARG A 69 10.00 16.09 -10.74
CA ARG A 69 9.81 14.71 -10.27
C ARG A 69 10.89 13.75 -10.74
N GLY A 70 11.33 13.87 -11.99
CA GLY A 70 12.46 13.10 -12.53
C GLY A 70 13.72 13.30 -11.68
N GLU A 71 14.00 14.54 -11.32
CA GLU A 71 15.13 14.89 -10.49
C GLU A 71 14.98 14.37 -9.06
N ALA A 72 13.82 14.55 -8.43
CA ALA A 72 13.54 14.01 -7.10
C ALA A 72 13.61 12.47 -7.08
N ALA A 73 13.08 11.80 -8.10
CA ALA A 73 13.14 10.34 -8.23
C ALA A 73 14.58 9.84 -8.31
N ARG A 74 15.41 10.51 -9.12
CA ARG A 74 16.83 10.22 -9.28
C ARG A 74 17.61 10.47 -8.00
N GLU A 75 17.35 11.59 -7.34
CA GLU A 75 18.07 12.01 -6.15
C GLU A 75 17.75 11.14 -4.93
N LEU A 76 16.47 10.77 -4.77
CA LEU A 76 15.99 9.97 -3.64
C LEU A 76 16.04 8.46 -3.93
N GLY A 77 16.36 8.06 -5.17
CA GLY A 77 16.36 6.67 -5.63
C GLY A 77 14.97 6.02 -5.61
N VAL A 78 13.90 6.81 -5.69
CA VAL A 78 12.53 6.31 -5.60
C VAL A 78 11.98 5.95 -6.98
N ILE A 79 11.07 4.97 -7.00
CA ILE A 79 10.37 4.53 -8.21
C ILE A 79 8.91 4.99 -8.25
N CYS A 80 8.31 5.22 -7.09
CA CYS A 80 6.89 5.55 -6.95
C CYS A 80 6.70 6.73 -6.01
N PHE A 81 5.71 7.56 -6.32
CA PHE A 81 5.22 8.63 -5.45
C PHE A 81 3.87 8.21 -4.88
N GLU A 82 3.75 8.38 -3.57
CA GLU A 82 2.57 8.11 -2.78
C GLU A 82 2.13 9.37 -2.03
N MET A 83 0.83 9.58 -1.95
CA MET A 83 0.28 10.86 -1.50
C MET A 83 -0.29 10.86 -0.07
N GLU A 84 -0.49 9.70 0.55
CA GLU A 84 -1.28 9.62 1.78
C GLU A 84 -0.60 8.86 2.93
N ALA A 85 0.68 8.49 2.76
CA ALA A 85 1.45 7.78 3.81
C ALA A 85 2.11 8.72 4.84
N THR A 86 2.07 10.04 4.61
CA THR A 86 2.78 11.09 5.39
C THR A 86 2.43 11.09 6.90
N GLY A 87 1.26 10.54 7.27
CA GLY A 87 0.80 10.44 8.66
C GLY A 87 1.14 9.13 9.38
N LEU A 88 1.70 8.15 8.69
CA LEU A 88 2.02 6.85 9.26
C LEU A 88 3.37 6.93 9.96
N SER A 89 3.38 6.98 11.30
CA SER A 89 4.61 6.82 12.08
C SER A 89 5.14 5.39 11.91
N MET A 90 6.05 5.23 10.94
CA MET A 90 6.64 3.95 10.56
C MET A 90 7.44 3.30 11.70
N ASP A 91 7.97 4.10 12.63
CA ASP A 91 8.67 3.62 13.83
C ASP A 91 7.75 2.80 14.75
N ASN A 92 6.46 3.15 14.78
CA ASN A 92 5.49 2.48 15.64
C ASN A 92 4.66 1.45 14.89
N MET A 93 4.67 1.41 13.56
CA MET A 93 3.92 0.41 12.80
C MET A 93 4.63 0.10 11.48
N PRO A 94 5.34 -1.03 11.37
CA PRO A 94 5.97 -1.41 10.11
C PRO A 94 4.88 -1.63 9.06
N CYS A 95 4.99 -0.97 7.91
CA CYS A 95 4.01 -1.05 6.83
C CYS A 95 4.68 -1.35 5.51
N LEU A 96 4.46 -2.51 4.86
CA LEU A 96 4.91 -2.69 3.47
C LEU A 96 4.03 -1.83 2.56
N VAL A 97 4.62 -0.98 1.73
CA VAL A 97 3.88 -0.14 0.79
C VAL A 97 3.78 -0.84 -0.56
N VAL A 98 2.55 -1.01 -1.04
CA VAL A 98 2.22 -1.70 -2.29
C VAL A 98 1.37 -0.76 -3.14
N ARG A 99 1.84 -0.43 -4.33
CA ARG A 99 1.23 0.58 -5.20
C ARG A 99 0.96 0.02 -6.58
N GLY A 100 -0.32 -0.07 -6.94
CA GLY A 100 -0.70 -0.28 -8.33
C GLY A 100 -0.47 1.02 -9.10
N ILE A 101 0.19 0.94 -10.25
CA ILE A 101 0.57 2.13 -11.00
C ILE A 101 -0.63 2.62 -11.81
N SER A 102 -1.15 3.80 -11.47
CA SER A 102 -2.34 4.38 -12.11
C SER A 102 -2.06 5.56 -13.02
N ASP A 103 -0.89 6.19 -12.88
CA ASP A 103 -0.46 7.32 -13.69
C ASP A 103 1.07 7.42 -13.71
N TYR A 104 1.58 8.19 -14.67
CA TYR A 104 3.01 8.46 -14.83
C TYR A 104 3.51 9.63 -14.01
N SER A 105 2.76 10.02 -12.96
CA SER A 105 3.09 11.21 -12.18
C SER A 105 3.52 12.33 -13.11
N ASP A 106 2.71 12.66 -14.10
CA ASP A 106 2.88 13.77 -15.03
C ASP A 106 1.64 14.68 -14.91
N SER A 107 1.37 15.53 -15.89
CA SER A 107 0.11 16.30 -15.91
C SER A 107 -1.07 15.45 -16.41
N HIS A 108 -0.80 14.21 -16.82
CA HIS A 108 -1.75 13.29 -17.43
C HIS A 108 -2.36 12.41 -16.35
N LYS A 109 -3.58 12.76 -15.94
CA LYS A 109 -4.36 11.89 -15.06
C LYS A 109 -5.23 10.97 -15.88
N ASP A 110 -4.81 9.72 -16.02
CA ASP A 110 -5.65 8.69 -16.61
C ASP A 110 -6.78 8.29 -15.66
N LYS A 111 -8.01 8.28 -16.18
CA LYS A 111 -9.22 8.03 -15.39
C LYS A 111 -9.61 6.55 -15.33
N GLU A 112 -9.09 5.73 -16.25
CA GLU A 112 -9.48 4.33 -16.38
C GLU A 112 -8.58 3.38 -15.58
N TRP A 113 -7.28 3.65 -15.55
CA TRP A 113 -6.28 2.85 -14.84
C TRP A 113 -6.42 2.74 -13.32
N PRO A 114 -6.94 3.74 -12.57
CA PRO A 114 -6.97 3.65 -11.11
C PRO A 114 -7.72 2.44 -10.53
N ARG A 115 -8.75 1.93 -11.20
CA ARG A 115 -9.49 0.74 -10.71
C ARG A 115 -8.64 -0.52 -10.89
N TYR A 116 -8.14 -0.77 -12.10
CA TYR A 116 -7.25 -1.88 -12.37
C TYR A 116 -6.00 -1.85 -11.49
N ALA A 117 -5.37 -0.69 -11.33
CA ALA A 117 -4.22 -0.49 -10.45
C ALA A 117 -4.57 -0.84 -8.99
N SER A 118 -5.74 -0.43 -8.50
CA SER A 118 -6.21 -0.81 -7.16
C SER A 118 -6.34 -2.33 -7.01
N ALA A 119 -6.88 -3.02 -8.03
CA ALA A 119 -6.99 -4.47 -8.03
C ALA A 119 -5.62 -5.16 -8.08
N ALA A 120 -4.67 -4.66 -8.87
CA ALA A 120 -3.31 -5.20 -8.94
C ALA A 120 -2.59 -5.08 -7.59
N ALA A 121 -2.71 -3.93 -6.92
CA ALA A 121 -2.16 -3.73 -5.57
C ALA A 121 -2.81 -4.65 -4.53
N ALA A 122 -4.14 -4.79 -4.59
CA ALA A 122 -4.88 -5.67 -3.70
C ALA A 122 -4.49 -7.14 -3.92
N ALA A 123 -4.39 -7.60 -5.17
CA ALA A 123 -3.97 -8.94 -5.51
C ALA A 123 -2.55 -9.25 -5.01
N TYR A 124 -1.63 -8.27 -5.08
CA TYR A 124 -0.31 -8.42 -4.49
C TYR A 124 -0.36 -8.52 -2.95
N ALA A 125 -1.20 -7.70 -2.31
CA ALA A 125 -1.35 -7.69 -0.85
C ALA A 125 -1.92 -8.99 -0.27
N THR A 126 -2.61 -9.80 -1.09
CA THR A 126 -3.30 -11.02 -0.65
C THR A 126 -2.56 -12.31 -0.94
N ASP A 127 -1.72 -12.29 -1.96
CA ASP A 127 -0.90 -13.42 -2.37
C ASP A 127 0.37 -13.58 -1.53
N ILE A 128 0.44 -12.87 -0.41
CA ILE A 128 1.49 -13.01 0.57
C ILE A 128 1.22 -14.25 1.44
N GLU A 129 1.26 -15.42 0.82
CA GLU A 129 1.05 -16.72 1.47
C GLU A 129 2.11 -16.99 2.57
N ASP A 130 3.27 -16.30 2.52
CA ASP A 130 4.42 -16.48 3.42
C ASP A 130 4.49 -15.50 4.62
N LEU A 131 3.43 -14.74 4.90
CA LEU A 131 3.36 -13.86 6.11
C LEU A 131 3.51 -14.62 7.45
N GLN A 132 3.67 -15.95 7.44
CA GLN A 132 4.01 -16.74 8.63
C GLN A 132 5.27 -16.20 9.33
N GLU A 133 6.33 -15.88 8.59
CA GLU A 133 7.57 -15.37 9.19
C GLU A 133 7.42 -13.94 9.74
N LEU A 134 6.54 -13.14 9.14
CA LEU A 134 6.23 -11.78 9.58
C LEU A 134 5.31 -11.75 10.79
N SER A 135 4.57 -12.83 11.04
CA SER A 135 3.83 -12.96 12.27
C SER A 135 4.77 -13.03 13.49
N ASP A 136 5.97 -13.58 13.36
CA ASP A 136 6.98 -13.64 14.44
C ASP A 136 7.89 -12.41 14.50
N TRP A 137 7.75 -11.50 13.54
CA TRP A 137 8.54 -10.26 13.48
C TRP A 137 8.35 -9.39 14.73
N ARG A 138 9.45 -8.81 15.20
CA ARG A 138 9.50 -7.83 16.28
C ARG A 138 10.27 -6.59 15.81
N PRO A 139 9.85 -5.37 16.21
CA PRO A 139 10.62 -4.15 15.95
C PRO A 139 12.04 -4.30 16.52
N LEU A 140 13.04 -3.77 15.80
CA LEU A 140 14.36 -3.56 16.38
C LEU A 140 14.22 -2.44 17.43
N GLU A 141 14.61 -2.70 18.68
CA GLU A 141 14.63 -1.68 19.71
C GLU A 141 15.63 -0.58 19.30
N THR A 142 15.12 0.62 19.02
CA THR A 142 15.96 1.80 18.95
C THR A 142 16.38 2.14 20.38
N LYS A 143 17.68 2.28 20.63
CA LYS A 143 18.20 2.74 21.93
C LYS A 143 17.83 4.20 22.15
N SER A 144 16.57 4.51 22.45
CA SER A 144 16.21 5.79 23.01
C SER A 144 16.59 5.77 24.50
N SER A 145 17.59 6.55 24.88
CA SER A 145 17.92 6.83 26.27
C SER A 145 16.80 7.63 26.92
N GLY A 146 15.72 6.97 27.32
CA GLY A 146 14.60 7.55 28.06
C GLY A 146 14.32 6.69 29.29
N LYS A 147 14.58 7.22 30.48
CA LYS A 147 14.23 6.57 31.75
C LYS A 147 12.70 6.50 31.87
N GLU A 148 12.10 5.35 31.62
CA GLU A 148 10.73 5.08 32.05
C GLU A 148 10.71 4.78 33.56
N THR A 149 10.03 5.62 34.32
CA THR A 149 9.71 5.37 35.72
C THR A 149 8.47 4.49 35.82
N SER A 150 8.68 3.25 36.29
CA SER A 150 7.61 2.30 36.60
C SER A 150 6.76 2.80 37.77
N ALA A 151 5.56 3.31 37.51
CA ALA A 151 4.52 3.47 38.53
C ALA A 151 3.56 2.28 38.47
N GLN A 152 3.72 1.32 39.38
CA GLN A 152 2.81 0.21 39.57
C GLN A 152 1.49 0.71 40.17
N TYR A 153 0.43 0.79 39.37
CA TYR A 153 -0.94 0.94 39.87
C TYR A 153 -1.54 -0.45 40.11
N GLN A 154 -1.62 -0.86 41.37
CA GLN A 154 -2.44 -2.00 41.79
C GLN A 154 -3.92 -1.59 41.74
N THR A 155 -4.71 -2.22 40.87
CA THR A 155 -6.16 -2.08 40.87
C THR A 155 -6.79 -3.14 41.76
N LYS A 156 -7.62 -2.70 42.73
CA LYS A 156 -8.45 -3.58 43.55
C LYS A 156 -9.58 -4.19 42.70
N PRO A 157 -9.94 -5.47 42.90
CA PRO A 157 -10.99 -6.12 42.12
C PRO A 157 -12.39 -5.64 42.53
N THR A 158 -13.19 -5.17 41.58
CA THR A 158 -14.64 -4.98 41.72
C THR A 158 -15.41 -6.06 40.94
N PRO A 159 -16.54 -6.58 41.47
CA PRO A 159 -17.22 -7.72 40.88
C PRO A 159 -18.28 -7.26 39.87
N ASN A 160 -18.00 -7.43 38.58
CA ASN A 160 -19.05 -7.57 37.58
C ASN A 160 -18.62 -8.60 36.51
N ALA A 161 -18.81 -9.88 36.84
CA ALA A 161 -18.32 -11.02 36.06
C ALA A 161 -18.89 -11.06 34.63
N ALA A 162 -20.12 -10.59 34.40
CA ALA A 162 -20.73 -10.57 33.06
C ALA A 162 -20.10 -9.51 32.14
N ALA A 163 -19.95 -8.27 32.63
CA ALA A 163 -19.30 -7.19 31.88
C ALA A 163 -17.81 -7.45 31.66
N SER A 164 -17.16 -8.12 32.61
CA SER A 164 -15.78 -8.59 32.52
C SER A 164 -15.64 -9.71 31.48
N SER A 165 -16.53 -10.70 31.48
CA SER A 165 -16.51 -11.81 30.52
C SER A 165 -16.71 -11.36 29.07
N LEU A 166 -17.65 -10.44 28.81
CA LEU A 166 -17.87 -9.85 27.49
C LEU A 166 -16.68 -9.01 27.02
N HIS A 167 -16.06 -8.23 27.91
CA HIS A 167 -14.83 -7.47 27.59
C HIS A 167 -13.68 -8.41 27.23
N VAL A 168 -13.48 -9.48 28.00
CA VAL A 168 -12.45 -10.48 27.73
C VAL A 168 -12.72 -11.18 26.40
N GLU A 169 -13.96 -11.55 26.10
CA GLU A 169 -14.31 -12.19 24.83
C GLU A 169 -14.07 -11.27 23.63
N HIS A 170 -14.41 -9.98 23.74
CA HIS A 170 -14.12 -8.99 22.70
C HIS A 170 -12.62 -8.77 22.50
N ASP A 171 -11.82 -8.69 23.58
CA ASP A 171 -10.37 -8.53 23.47
C ASP A 171 -9.70 -9.77 22.85
N VAL A 172 -10.17 -10.97 23.21
CA VAL A 172 -9.74 -12.23 22.60
C VAL A 172 -10.06 -12.25 21.10
N ARG A 173 -11.28 -11.87 20.68
CA ARG A 173 -11.65 -11.81 19.26
C ARG A 173 -10.83 -10.78 18.48
N ARG A 174 -10.59 -9.60 19.05
CA ARG A 174 -9.76 -8.54 18.44
C ARG A 174 -8.31 -8.97 18.27
N SER A 175 -7.76 -9.67 19.26
CA SER A 175 -6.37 -10.12 19.25
C SER A 175 -6.03 -11.12 18.15
N ARG A 176 -7.03 -11.73 17.48
CA ARG A 176 -6.81 -12.65 16.36
C ARG A 176 -6.34 -11.94 15.08
N TYR A 177 -6.68 -10.67 14.92
CA TYR A 177 -6.30 -9.89 13.74
C TYR A 177 -4.88 -9.39 13.93
N LYS A 178 -3.94 -9.89 13.12
CA LYS A 178 -2.51 -9.52 13.22
C LYS A 178 -2.02 -8.66 12.08
N VAL A 179 -2.80 -8.60 11.00
CA VAL A 179 -2.46 -7.94 9.75
C VAL A 179 -3.41 -6.78 9.53
N GLY A 180 -2.86 -5.57 9.40
CA GLY A 180 -3.62 -4.41 8.96
C GLY A 180 -3.44 -4.16 7.46
N ILE A 181 -4.49 -3.77 6.76
CA ILE A 181 -4.39 -3.23 5.39
C ILE A 181 -5.04 -1.86 5.38
N ILE A 182 -4.26 -0.86 5.01
CA ILE A 182 -4.70 0.53 4.96
C ILE A 182 -4.73 0.94 3.50
N CYS A 183 -5.83 1.54 3.09
CA CYS A 183 -6.03 2.09 1.75
C CYS A 183 -6.31 3.59 1.85
N ALA A 184 -5.89 4.36 0.84
CA ALA A 184 -6.19 5.79 0.76
C ALA A 184 -7.65 6.02 0.33
N LEU A 185 -8.09 5.28 -0.68
CA LEU A 185 -9.33 5.55 -1.39
C LEU A 185 -10.37 4.44 -1.21
N PRO A 186 -11.69 4.75 -1.22
CA PRO A 186 -12.74 3.74 -1.11
C PRO A 186 -12.68 2.65 -2.19
N LYS A 187 -12.21 2.99 -3.40
CA LYS A 187 -12.01 2.03 -4.49
C LYS A 187 -10.87 1.03 -4.20
N GLU A 188 -9.83 1.48 -3.53
CA GLU A 188 -8.73 0.61 -3.11
C GLU A 188 -9.19 -0.33 -2.00
N LEU A 189 -9.90 0.20 -1.00
CA LEU A 189 -10.48 -0.62 0.06
C LEU A 189 -11.47 -1.66 -0.50
N MET A 190 -12.24 -1.28 -1.52
CA MET A 190 -13.15 -2.20 -2.19
C MET A 190 -12.40 -3.32 -2.92
N ALA A 191 -11.28 -3.01 -3.59
CA ALA A 191 -10.40 -4.00 -4.20
C ALA A 191 -9.90 -5.03 -3.18
N VAL A 192 -9.37 -4.54 -2.04
CA VAL A 192 -8.89 -5.39 -0.96
C VAL A 192 -10.01 -6.26 -0.39
N ARG A 193 -11.16 -5.68 -0.03
CA ARG A 193 -12.27 -6.43 0.59
C ARG A 193 -12.85 -7.52 -0.30
N ALA A 194 -12.77 -7.38 -1.61
CA ALA A 194 -13.26 -8.38 -2.54
C ALA A 194 -12.45 -9.67 -2.52
N LEU A 195 -11.20 -9.59 -2.08
CA LEU A 195 -10.27 -10.71 -1.98
C LEU A 195 -10.28 -11.38 -0.60
N PHE A 196 -11.21 -11.03 0.29
CA PHE A 196 -11.42 -11.83 1.49
C PHE A 196 -11.92 -13.23 1.10
N ASP A 197 -11.20 -14.25 1.52
CA ASP A 197 -11.69 -15.63 1.43
C ASP A 197 -12.91 -15.81 2.37
N GLU A 198 -12.92 -15.09 3.50
CA GLU A 198 -14.06 -15.03 4.43
C GLU A 198 -14.25 -13.59 4.96
N THR A 199 -15.49 -13.08 4.89
CA THR A 199 -15.85 -11.81 5.55
C THR A 199 -16.33 -12.07 6.96
N HIS A 200 -15.69 -11.46 7.95
CA HIS A 200 -16.09 -11.57 9.35
C HIS A 200 -17.04 -10.44 9.75
N PRO A 201 -17.97 -10.68 10.70
CA PRO A 201 -18.84 -9.63 11.23
C PRO A 201 -18.02 -8.54 11.94
N GLY A 202 -18.49 -7.30 11.83
CA GLY A 202 -17.89 -6.16 12.52
C GLY A 202 -17.85 -6.36 14.03
N LEU A 203 -16.75 -5.92 14.66
CA LEU A 203 -16.63 -5.90 16.12
C LEU A 203 -17.08 -4.55 16.67
N LYS A 204 -17.68 -4.55 17.87
CA LYS A 204 -18.09 -3.33 18.58
C LYS A 204 -16.91 -2.35 18.67
N LYS A 205 -17.08 -1.12 18.16
CA LYS A 205 -16.03 -0.09 18.17
C LYS A 205 -15.55 0.19 19.59
N SER A 206 -14.26 0.45 19.74
CA SER A 206 -13.74 1.00 20.99
C SER A 206 -14.29 2.42 21.16
N LYS A 207 -14.52 2.87 22.40
CA LYS A 207 -15.02 4.22 22.66
C LYS A 207 -14.08 5.31 22.12
N ASP A 208 -12.79 5.00 22.11
CA ASP A 208 -11.72 5.92 21.71
C ASP A 208 -11.25 5.69 20.26
N ASP A 209 -11.98 4.90 19.48
CA ASP A 209 -11.66 4.57 18.09
C ASP A 209 -12.92 4.63 17.22
N THR A 210 -13.06 5.73 16.50
CA THR A 210 -14.20 6.04 15.64
C THR A 210 -14.08 5.42 14.25
N ASN A 211 -12.91 4.87 13.90
CA ASN A 211 -12.65 4.30 12.58
C ASN A 211 -13.60 3.14 12.26
N THR A 212 -13.81 2.92 10.97
CA THR A 212 -14.65 1.82 10.47
C THR A 212 -13.76 0.78 9.83
N TYR A 213 -13.81 -0.42 10.38
CA TYR A 213 -12.99 -1.54 9.94
C TYR A 213 -13.82 -2.61 9.24
N ALA A 214 -13.32 -3.08 8.11
CA ALA A 214 -13.78 -4.33 7.51
C ALA A 214 -12.84 -5.47 7.96
N LEU A 215 -13.42 -6.56 8.42
CA LEU A 215 -12.71 -7.70 9.00
C LEU A 215 -12.91 -8.92 8.13
N GLY A 216 -11.86 -9.73 7.99
CA GLY A 216 -11.95 -10.94 7.22
C GLY A 216 -10.74 -11.84 7.36
N LYS A 217 -10.67 -12.81 6.46
CA LYS A 217 -9.57 -13.75 6.31
C LYS A 217 -9.04 -13.69 4.88
N MET A 218 -7.72 -13.70 4.75
CA MET A 218 -6.98 -13.79 3.49
C MET A 218 -5.85 -14.79 3.68
N GLY A 219 -5.89 -15.91 2.96
CA GLY A 219 -5.04 -17.07 3.20
C GLY A 219 -5.16 -17.54 4.65
N LEU A 220 -4.03 -17.61 5.34
CA LEU A 220 -3.95 -18.02 6.75
C LEU A 220 -4.14 -16.84 7.73
N HIS A 221 -4.33 -15.63 7.23
CA HIS A 221 -4.26 -14.41 8.04
C HIS A 221 -5.64 -13.81 8.29
N HIS A 222 -5.89 -13.46 9.56
CA HIS A 222 -7.01 -12.60 9.91
C HIS A 222 -6.60 -11.14 9.72
N VAL A 223 -7.31 -10.48 8.81
CA VAL A 223 -6.98 -9.13 8.34
C VAL A 223 -8.00 -8.11 8.84
N VAL A 224 -7.51 -6.94 9.23
CA VAL A 224 -8.33 -5.76 9.48
C VAL A 224 -8.01 -4.72 8.42
N THR A 225 -9.03 -4.17 7.78
CA THR A 225 -8.86 -3.24 6.67
C THR A 225 -9.67 -1.98 6.87
N THR A 226 -9.13 -0.84 6.41
CA THR A 226 -9.80 0.47 6.52
C THR A 226 -9.33 1.42 5.43
N CYS A 227 -10.14 2.44 5.18
CA CYS A 227 -9.74 3.61 4.42
C CYS A 227 -9.04 4.61 5.36
N LEU A 228 -8.08 5.36 4.86
CA LEU A 228 -7.50 6.55 5.51
C LEU A 228 -8.59 7.63 5.52
N ALA A 229 -9.33 7.69 6.61
CA ALA A 229 -10.16 8.86 6.92
C ALA A 229 -9.35 9.91 7.70
N GLU A 230 -8.38 9.47 8.51
CA GLU A 230 -7.55 10.30 9.37
C GLU A 230 -6.11 9.75 9.43
N ALA A 231 -5.12 10.65 9.55
CA ALA A 231 -3.69 10.31 9.62
C ALA A 231 -3.32 9.34 10.76
N VAL A 232 -4.15 9.28 11.81
CA VAL A 232 -3.94 8.49 13.04
C VAL A 232 -4.54 7.07 12.98
N VAL A 233 -5.17 6.69 11.85
CA VAL A 233 -5.86 5.40 11.71
C VAL A 233 -4.98 4.19 12.05
N ALA A 234 -3.70 4.27 11.70
CA ALA A 234 -2.67 3.29 12.02
C ALA A 234 -2.52 3.03 13.51
N VAL A 235 -2.39 4.10 14.29
CA VAL A 235 -2.20 4.05 15.75
C VAL A 235 -3.43 3.41 16.40
N TYR A 236 -4.61 3.83 15.97
CA TYR A 236 -5.88 3.27 16.46
C TYR A 236 -6.03 1.79 16.08
N MET A 237 -5.75 1.43 14.83
CA MET A 237 -5.82 0.04 14.36
C MET A 237 -4.87 -0.85 15.17
N LYS A 238 -3.61 -0.42 15.35
CA LYS A 238 -2.62 -1.14 16.16
C LYS A 238 -3.12 -1.36 17.59
N ARG A 239 -3.65 -0.33 18.23
CA ARG A 239 -4.18 -0.39 19.60
C ARG A 239 -5.42 -1.28 19.70
N SER A 240 -6.35 -1.15 18.77
CA SER A 240 -7.66 -1.82 18.80
C SER A 240 -7.62 -3.30 18.42
N PHE A 241 -6.58 -3.75 17.71
CA PHE A 241 -6.49 -5.13 17.21
C PHE A 241 -5.17 -5.85 17.56
N LYS A 242 -4.20 -5.18 18.20
CA LYS A 242 -2.86 -5.74 18.51
C LYS A 242 -2.15 -6.22 17.22
N ILE A 243 -2.21 -5.35 16.19
CA ILE A 243 -1.56 -5.53 14.88
C ILE A 243 -0.06 -5.62 15.03
N ARG A 244 0.55 -6.54 14.27
CA ARG A 244 2.00 -6.74 14.22
C ARG A 244 2.63 -6.04 13.03
N PHE A 245 1.96 -6.07 11.88
CA PHE A 245 2.39 -5.38 10.68
C PHE A 245 1.21 -4.91 9.85
N CYS A 246 1.48 -3.93 8.98
CA CYS A 246 0.51 -3.41 8.05
C CYS A 246 0.98 -3.51 6.60
N LEU A 247 0.01 -3.47 5.71
CA LEU A 247 0.18 -3.20 4.30
C LEU A 247 -0.47 -1.85 4.03
N LEU A 248 0.24 -0.98 3.33
CA LEU A 248 -0.34 0.22 2.77
C LEU A 248 -0.53 -0.02 1.28
N ALA A 249 -1.73 -0.44 0.91
CA ALA A 249 -2.08 -0.89 -0.42
C ALA A 249 -2.99 0.13 -1.09
N GLY A 250 -2.62 0.58 -2.29
CA GLY A 250 -3.42 1.53 -3.04
C GLY A 250 -2.85 1.80 -4.42
N ILE A 251 -3.31 2.86 -5.06
CA ILE A 251 -2.69 3.33 -6.29
C ILE A 251 -1.50 4.22 -5.97
N GLY A 252 -0.58 4.34 -6.91
CA GLY A 252 0.53 5.28 -6.86
C GLY A 252 0.86 5.77 -8.27
N GLY A 253 1.55 6.90 -8.31
CA GLY A 253 2.09 7.43 -9.54
C GLY A 253 3.57 7.06 -9.67
N VAL A 254 4.04 6.89 -10.90
CA VAL A 254 5.41 6.43 -11.16
C VAL A 254 6.21 7.46 -11.95
N VAL A 255 7.52 7.50 -11.74
CA VAL A 255 8.44 8.14 -12.70
C VAL A 255 9.22 7.05 -13.42
N PRO A 256 8.93 6.80 -14.72
CA PRO A 256 9.67 5.81 -15.49
C PRO A 256 11.15 6.17 -15.60
N SER A 257 11.99 5.14 -15.67
CA SER A 257 13.43 5.32 -15.92
C SER A 257 13.94 4.21 -16.83
N ALA A 258 15.10 4.41 -17.46
CA ALA A 258 15.73 3.36 -18.26
C ALA A 258 16.02 2.07 -17.46
N ARG A 259 16.18 2.19 -16.13
CA ARG A 259 16.41 1.05 -15.22
C ARG A 259 15.11 0.35 -14.82
N HIS A 260 14.03 1.09 -14.71
CA HIS A 260 12.71 0.57 -14.32
C HIS A 260 11.68 0.98 -15.38
N ASP A 261 11.45 0.09 -16.34
CA ASP A 261 10.42 0.23 -17.39
C ASP A 261 9.02 -0.02 -16.80
N ILE A 262 8.63 0.79 -15.81
CA ILE A 262 7.37 0.67 -15.09
C ILE A 262 6.24 1.21 -15.96
N ARG A 263 5.12 0.48 -16.01
CA ARG A 263 3.96 0.78 -16.84
C ARG A 263 2.69 0.91 -16.04
N LEU A 264 1.68 1.55 -16.62
CA LEU A 264 0.35 1.56 -16.04
C LEU A 264 -0.15 0.12 -15.83
N GLY A 265 -0.69 -0.12 -14.64
CA GLY A 265 -1.14 -1.44 -14.20
C GLY A 265 -0.06 -2.35 -13.61
N ASP A 266 1.21 -1.95 -13.60
CA ASP A 266 2.24 -2.62 -12.80
C ASP A 266 2.04 -2.41 -11.31
N VAL A 267 2.86 -3.08 -10.48
CA VAL A 267 2.89 -2.88 -9.04
C VAL A 267 4.28 -2.45 -8.58
N GLY A 268 4.35 -1.34 -7.85
CA GLY A 268 5.53 -0.89 -7.11
C GLY A 268 5.47 -1.36 -5.66
N VAL A 269 6.58 -1.86 -5.14
CA VAL A 269 6.72 -2.34 -3.76
C VAL A 269 7.88 -1.62 -3.08
N GLY A 270 7.61 -1.06 -1.91
CA GLY A 270 8.57 -0.23 -1.18
C GLY A 270 9.68 -1.03 -0.50
N LYS A 271 10.93 -0.79 -0.92
CA LYS A 271 12.15 -1.21 -0.19
C LYS A 271 12.50 -0.27 0.95
N TYR A 272 12.10 0.99 0.83
CA TYR A 272 12.24 2.03 1.84
C TYR A 272 11.25 3.15 1.52
N ILE A 273 10.95 4.00 2.50
CA ILE A 273 10.06 5.13 2.33
C ILE A 273 10.82 6.41 2.57
N VAL A 274 10.49 7.40 1.75
CA VAL A 274 11.11 8.71 1.72
C VAL A 274 10.05 9.77 1.88
N GLN A 275 10.05 10.55 2.95
CA GLN A 275 9.18 11.72 3.00
C GLN A 275 9.79 12.87 2.19
N HIS A 276 9.13 13.29 1.10
CA HIS A 276 9.70 14.26 0.14
C HIS A 276 9.24 15.71 0.38
N ASP A 277 8.24 15.94 1.23
CA ASP A 277 7.62 17.25 1.45
C ASP A 277 8.08 17.95 2.73
N VAL A 278 9.05 17.37 3.45
CA VAL A 278 9.69 17.96 4.63
C VAL A 278 11.00 18.64 4.25
N VAL A 279 11.31 19.75 4.90
CA VAL A 279 12.59 20.44 4.77
C VAL A 279 13.72 19.46 5.08
N ARG A 280 14.62 19.27 4.12
CA ARG A 280 15.75 18.33 4.24
C ARG A 280 16.65 18.77 5.38
N THR A 281 16.64 17.99 6.46
CA THR A 281 17.60 18.06 7.56
C THR A 281 18.74 17.06 7.30
N ASP A 282 19.91 17.27 7.91
CA ASP A 282 21.13 16.47 7.67
C ASP A 282 20.99 14.98 8.06
N ASP A 283 19.92 14.60 8.78
CA ASP A 283 19.64 13.26 9.32
C ASP A 283 18.74 12.38 8.42
N TRP A 284 18.30 12.89 7.27
CA TRP A 284 17.33 12.18 6.43
C TRP A 284 17.85 10.84 5.83
N GLN A 285 19.17 10.72 5.66
CA GLN A 285 19.81 9.46 5.27
C GLN A 285 19.71 8.39 6.35
N GLU A 286 19.80 8.76 7.63
CA GLU A 286 19.66 7.83 8.76
C GLU A 286 18.22 7.31 8.87
N TYR A 287 17.22 8.18 8.68
CA TYR A 287 15.81 7.78 8.62
C TYR A 287 15.52 6.81 7.46
N THR A 288 16.12 7.07 6.29
CA THR A 288 16.00 6.19 5.11
C THR A 288 16.65 4.83 5.36
N ALA A 289 17.81 4.79 6.03
CA ALA A 289 18.47 3.54 6.39
C ALA A 289 17.68 2.71 7.43
N ALA A 290 17.11 3.38 8.45
CA ALA A 290 16.30 2.73 9.48
C ALA A 290 15.00 2.13 8.92
N THR A 291 14.34 2.85 8.02
CA THR A 291 13.18 2.31 7.29
C THR A 291 13.63 1.16 6.39
N ALA A 292 14.64 1.34 5.54
CA ALA A 292 15.15 0.31 4.64
C ALA A 292 15.43 -1.03 5.33
N ALA A 293 16.07 -1.03 6.51
CA ALA A 293 16.35 -2.24 7.28
C ALA A 293 15.08 -2.94 7.79
N SER A 294 14.06 -2.17 8.19
CA SER A 294 12.77 -2.69 8.62
C SER A 294 11.98 -3.30 7.45
N PHE A 295 12.01 -2.63 6.30
CA PHE A 295 11.39 -3.06 5.05
C PHE A 295 12.08 -4.26 4.43
N ALA A 296 13.41 -4.33 4.50
CA ALA A 296 14.19 -5.45 4.01
C ALA A 296 13.75 -6.77 4.66
N LYS A 297 13.64 -6.79 5.99
CA LYS A 297 13.18 -7.97 6.72
C LYS A 297 11.73 -8.32 6.40
N LEU A 298 10.89 -7.31 6.22
CA LEU A 298 9.49 -7.49 5.82
C LEU A 298 9.41 -8.14 4.43
N LEU A 299 10.18 -7.60 3.47
CA LEU A 299 10.27 -8.10 2.10
C LEU A 299 10.85 -9.51 2.02
N LEU A 300 11.88 -9.83 2.80
CA LEU A 300 12.46 -11.18 2.85
C LEU A 300 11.43 -12.21 3.35
N GLY A 301 10.62 -11.86 4.35
CA GLY A 301 9.51 -12.71 4.81
C GLY A 301 8.31 -12.75 3.85
N VAL A 302 8.20 -11.80 2.91
CA VAL A 302 7.17 -11.80 1.85
C VAL A 302 7.61 -12.59 0.61
N VAL A 303 8.91 -12.63 0.30
CA VAL A 303 9.43 -13.23 -0.94
C VAL A 303 10.22 -14.53 -0.72
N GLY A 304 10.36 -14.98 0.53
CA GLY A 304 10.81 -16.35 0.83
C GLY A 304 12.25 -16.66 0.37
N LYS A 305 13.20 -15.73 0.51
CA LYS A 305 14.62 -16.00 0.21
C LYS A 305 15.53 -15.49 1.33
N GLN A 306 15.93 -16.38 2.24
CA GLN A 306 17.17 -16.21 2.99
C GLN A 306 18.29 -16.94 2.25
N ASP A 307 19.34 -16.22 1.87
CA ASP A 307 20.60 -16.83 1.45
C ASP A 307 21.72 -16.11 2.23
N GLY A 308 22.11 -16.68 3.37
CA GLY A 308 23.12 -16.12 4.27
C GLY A 308 22.69 -14.89 5.10
N ASP A 309 23.60 -14.44 5.99
CA ASP A 309 23.41 -13.29 6.90
C ASP A 309 23.42 -11.92 6.18
N ASP A 310 23.65 -11.90 4.85
CA ASP A 310 23.68 -10.68 4.04
C ASP A 310 22.31 -10.42 3.38
N VAL A 311 21.71 -9.28 3.72
CA VAL A 311 20.44 -8.82 3.17
C VAL A 311 20.64 -8.30 1.75
N ILE A 312 20.37 -9.13 0.73
CA ILE A 312 20.42 -8.72 -0.68
C ILE A 312 19.17 -7.91 -1.06
N LEU A 313 19.20 -6.60 -0.82
CA LEU A 313 18.12 -5.66 -1.17
C LEU A 313 17.99 -5.37 -2.68
N ASP A 314 18.80 -6.01 -3.51
CA ASP A 314 18.95 -5.80 -4.95
C ASP A 314 18.39 -6.96 -5.79
N GLY A 315 17.82 -7.97 -5.13
CA GLY A 315 17.09 -9.07 -5.77
C GLY A 315 15.88 -8.59 -6.59
N ASN A 316 15.72 -9.17 -7.78
CA ASN A 316 14.49 -9.09 -8.55
C ASN A 316 13.58 -10.21 -8.07
N TYR A 317 12.64 -9.85 -7.20
CA TYR A 317 11.89 -10.76 -6.34
C TYR A 317 10.74 -11.50 -7.08
N GLY A 318 10.46 -11.16 -8.34
CA GLY A 318 9.41 -11.79 -9.14
C GLY A 318 8.00 -11.50 -8.60
N PRO A 319 6.94 -11.78 -9.38
CA PRO A 319 5.58 -11.71 -8.86
C PRO A 319 5.31 -12.85 -7.85
N PRO A 320 4.50 -12.59 -6.80
CA PRO A 320 4.02 -13.62 -5.90
C PRO A 320 3.34 -14.80 -6.65
N PRO A 321 3.47 -16.04 -6.16
CA PRO A 321 2.85 -17.22 -6.80
C PRO A 321 1.31 -17.23 -6.69
N GLY A 322 0.63 -16.64 -7.67
CA GLY A 322 -0.84 -16.58 -7.64
C GLY A 322 -1.42 -15.20 -7.92
N LEU A 323 -0.57 -14.17 -8.01
CA LEU A 323 -0.96 -12.79 -8.31
C LEU A 323 -1.95 -12.69 -9.47
N LYS A 324 -1.70 -13.40 -10.56
CA LYS A 324 -2.58 -13.43 -11.73
C LYS A 324 -3.97 -13.97 -11.38
N ARG A 325 -4.03 -15.12 -10.71
CA ARG A 325 -5.28 -15.74 -10.26
C ARG A 325 -6.05 -14.80 -9.33
N ARG A 326 -5.36 -14.19 -8.34
CA ARG A 326 -5.98 -13.23 -7.41
C ARG A 326 -6.49 -11.97 -8.12
N LEU A 327 -5.75 -11.47 -9.11
CA LEU A 327 -6.20 -10.32 -9.91
C LEU A 327 -7.46 -10.67 -10.71
N GLU A 328 -7.49 -11.84 -11.35
CA GLU A 328 -8.66 -12.36 -12.07
C GLU A 328 -9.87 -12.56 -11.13
N GLU A 329 -9.67 -13.12 -9.93
CA GLU A 329 -10.70 -13.24 -8.89
C GLU A 329 -11.25 -11.86 -8.48
N THR A 330 -10.38 -10.88 -8.29
CA THR A 330 -10.77 -9.51 -7.94
C THR A 330 -11.70 -8.91 -9.00
N GLN A 331 -11.33 -9.08 -10.27
CA GLN A 331 -12.10 -8.62 -11.42
C GLN A 331 -13.46 -9.31 -11.49
N GLN A 332 -13.48 -10.64 -11.39
CA GLN A 332 -14.72 -11.44 -11.42
C GLN A 332 -15.68 -11.10 -10.29
N VAL A 333 -15.18 -10.71 -9.11
CA VAL A 333 -16.03 -10.44 -7.93
C VAL A 333 -16.53 -9.00 -7.90
N ILE A 334 -15.68 -8.01 -8.19
CA ILE A 334 -16.05 -6.60 -8.01
C ILE A 334 -16.86 -6.09 -9.19
N THR A 335 -16.48 -6.47 -10.41
CA THR A 335 -17.11 -5.98 -11.63
C THR A 335 -18.63 -6.19 -11.61
N PRO A 336 -19.14 -7.42 -11.37
CA PRO A 336 -20.58 -7.65 -11.36
C PRO A 336 -21.31 -7.00 -10.17
N LYS A 337 -20.66 -6.93 -9.00
CA LYS A 337 -21.26 -6.32 -7.79
C LYS A 337 -21.50 -4.82 -7.93
N LEU A 338 -20.66 -4.12 -8.70
CA LEU A 338 -20.84 -2.70 -8.96
C LEU A 338 -21.89 -2.43 -10.04
N GLU A 339 -21.94 -3.25 -11.09
CA GLU A 339 -22.95 -3.16 -12.14
C GLU A 339 -24.37 -3.35 -11.58
N LEU A 340 -24.56 -4.32 -10.67
CA LEU A 340 -25.85 -4.57 -10.00
C LEU A 340 -26.32 -3.44 -9.05
N ASN A 341 -25.39 -2.64 -8.51
CA ASN A 341 -25.73 -1.50 -7.65
C ASN A 341 -25.94 -0.20 -8.45
N MET A 342 -25.71 -0.21 -9.76
CA MET A 342 -25.86 0.92 -10.67
C MET A 342 -27.06 0.79 -11.64
N SER A 343 -27.76 -0.36 -11.64
CA SER A 343 -29.00 -0.63 -12.37
C SER A 343 -30.25 -0.30 -11.55
#